data_AF-A0A6N7Q638-F1
#
_entry.id   AF-A0A6N7Q638-F1
#
_cell.length_a   1.000
_cell.length_b   1.000
_cell.length_c   1.000
_cell.angle_alpha   90.00
_cell.angle_beta   90.00
_cell.angle_gamma   90.00
#
_symmetry.space_group_name_H-M   'P 1'
#
loop_
_entity.id
_entity.type
_entity.pdbx_description
1 polymer ?
#
loop_
_entity_poly.entity_id
_entity_poly.type
_entity_poly.pdbx_seq_one_letter_code
_entity_poly.pdbx_strand_id
1 'polypeptide(L)'
;MPVKRTRKARGGRSLVGASLAALSGAFVVSVMAAGGCGARTPLDVGPPQPPCFVDSDCPGYKNLCEPVYCDLAAGADAGAPRNGGLCVDLPPVACDDNDPCTDDACVPKTGQCTYEIATRDNDGDGFRGPRPGTLPGDPNACGDDCDDKSELAYPGGTEVCDGVDNDCNGVVDDGATYIPLLNDPIRLSAEGASPSGPGGLAWSGTSYAAAYTSSISGFSMRLSMLAPEGIPLGPEAPIVFQNGDNAGGPLVWIGDRYGIAWQDRRSGDYEVYFTLLDEAGAKVLPDTRLSFAEGFSINVSLGWTGAEFIVAWQDEREGLFDLYAQRLTIDGAPIGGNVKLTQAINVGNEAPQMAPGLASIGVAWAPGDATQHFIQFQVFNQDLSPRSQAVSLTDGTSDSVYPTVVWNQDRYVIAWYDKTKNPKAIYGAVVDEDGNVLVQPKALTNPGSFRSRYPTLKALGDRVLLVYADDRDQNDGYELYALMLNQDLSPSGSEQRVTFAKRDSIYPIATFGPDGNVGILFRDDREGQQHVFFTRLGCIVP
;
A
#
# COMPACT_ATOMS: atom_id res chain seq x y z
N MET A 1 -47.71 18.01 -27.98
CA MET A 1 -48.33 17.46 -29.20
C MET A 1 -47.73 16.08 -29.50
N PRO A 2 -48.50 14.99 -29.47
CA PRO A 2 -48.01 13.62 -29.70
C PRO A 2 -48.64 12.97 -30.96
N VAL A 3 -47.87 12.29 -31.82
CA VAL A 3 -48.44 11.40 -32.87
C VAL A 3 -47.49 10.23 -33.25
N LYS A 4 -47.95 9.01 -32.92
CA LYS A 4 -47.92 7.67 -33.59
C LYS A 4 -46.56 7.01 -33.97
N ARG A 5 -46.23 5.80 -33.51
CA ARG A 5 -46.79 4.41 -33.66
C ARG A 5 -46.54 3.73 -35.02
N THR A 6 -45.79 2.59 -34.99
CA THR A 6 -46.00 1.27 -35.65
C THR A 6 -44.86 0.31 -35.19
N ARG A 7 -45.02 -0.81 -34.46
CA ARG A 7 -45.67 -2.15 -34.59
C ARG A 7 -44.84 -3.27 -35.30
N LYS A 8 -44.49 -4.31 -34.48
CA LYS A 8 -44.41 -5.80 -34.70
C LYS A 8 -43.46 -6.35 -35.79
N ALA A 9 -42.81 -7.52 -35.69
CA ALA A 9 -43.10 -8.83 -35.05
C ALA A 9 -41.76 -9.57 -34.70
N ARG A 10 -41.63 -10.27 -33.55
CA ARG A 10 -41.95 -11.69 -33.22
C ARG A 10 -41.29 -12.76 -34.10
N GLY A 11 -40.34 -13.49 -33.50
CA GLY A 11 -39.94 -14.87 -33.79
C GLY A 11 -39.44 -15.49 -32.48
N GLY A 12 -39.93 -16.65 -32.10
CA GLY A 12 -39.60 -17.32 -30.84
C GLY A 12 -39.45 -18.83 -31.00
N ARG A 13 -39.25 -19.51 -29.85
CA ARG A 13 -39.09 -20.96 -29.54
C ARG A 13 -37.65 -21.29 -29.10
N SER A 14 -37.37 -22.07 -28.06
CA SER A 14 -38.20 -22.90 -27.17
C SER A 14 -37.37 -23.27 -25.91
N LEU A 15 -38.03 -23.29 -24.76
CA LEU A 15 -37.54 -23.75 -23.44
C LEU A 15 -38.36 -25.00 -23.07
N VAL A 16 -37.72 -26.11 -22.68
CA VAL A 16 -38.23 -27.20 -21.79
C VAL A 16 -36.99 -28.01 -21.35
N GLY A 17 -36.76 -28.47 -20.11
CA GLY A 17 -37.50 -28.49 -18.84
C GLY A 17 -36.50 -28.96 -17.74
N ALA A 18 -36.54 -28.52 -16.48
CA ALA A 18 -37.57 -28.62 -15.42
C ALA A 18 -37.44 -29.88 -14.52
N SER A 19 -36.76 -29.64 -13.40
CA SER A 19 -36.86 -30.12 -12.02
C SER A 19 -37.91 -31.13 -11.51
N LEU A 20 -37.41 -31.89 -10.52
CA LEU A 20 -37.97 -32.33 -9.22
C LEU A 20 -39.08 -33.40 -9.11
N ALA A 21 -38.88 -34.16 -8.02
CA ALA A 21 -39.57 -35.36 -7.55
C ALA A 21 -40.97 -35.14 -6.95
N ALA A 22 -41.79 -36.21 -6.95
CA ALA A 22 -42.64 -36.61 -5.82
C ALA A 22 -43.26 -38.00 -6.03
N LEU A 23 -43.37 -38.76 -4.92
CA LEU A 23 -44.02 -40.06 -4.76
C LEU A 23 -45.54 -40.01 -5.03
N SER A 24 -46.15 -41.13 -5.47
CA SER A 24 -47.15 -41.93 -4.71
C SER A 24 -47.97 -42.92 -5.58
N GLY A 25 -48.17 -44.15 -5.06
CA GLY A 25 -49.49 -44.80 -4.94
C GLY A 25 -50.17 -45.56 -6.11
N ALA A 26 -49.95 -46.89 -6.14
CA ALA A 26 -50.97 -47.97 -6.13
C ALA A 26 -51.97 -48.28 -7.29
N PHE A 27 -51.89 -49.56 -7.72
CA PHE A 27 -52.95 -50.60 -7.88
C PHE A 27 -53.73 -50.89 -9.20
N VAL A 28 -53.64 -52.19 -9.59
CA VAL A 28 -54.66 -53.16 -10.11
C VAL A 28 -54.97 -53.32 -11.63
N VAL A 29 -54.52 -54.48 -12.19
CA VAL A 29 -55.25 -55.58 -12.94
C VAL A 29 -55.89 -55.23 -14.31
N SER A 30 -55.88 -55.98 -15.44
CA SER A 30 -55.80 -57.43 -15.77
C SER A 30 -55.51 -57.68 -17.28
N VAL A 31 -54.78 -58.78 -17.56
CA VAL A 31 -55.01 -59.90 -18.54
C VAL A 31 -55.20 -59.65 -20.05
N MET A 32 -54.38 -60.32 -20.87
CA MET A 32 -54.76 -61.37 -21.86
C MET A 32 -53.50 -62.03 -22.47
N ALA A 33 -53.59 -63.33 -22.76
CA ALA A 33 -52.49 -64.27 -23.00
C ALA A 33 -52.35 -64.73 -24.47
N ALA A 34 -51.12 -65.15 -24.83
CA ALA A 34 -50.72 -66.24 -25.74
C ALA A 34 -49.20 -66.04 -26.00
N GLY A 35 -48.28 -66.99 -25.93
CA GLY A 35 -48.26 -68.40 -26.28
C GLY A 35 -47.02 -68.60 -27.19
N GLY A 36 -45.98 -69.31 -26.74
CA GLY A 36 -44.80 -69.58 -27.56
C GLY A 36 -43.57 -70.03 -26.77
N CYS A 37 -43.13 -71.26 -27.01
CA CYS A 37 -42.06 -71.98 -26.31
C CYS A 37 -40.64 -71.44 -26.54
N GLY A 38 -39.82 -71.51 -25.50
CA GLY A 38 -38.43 -71.99 -25.60
C GLY A 38 -37.32 -70.96 -25.80
N ALA A 39 -36.80 -70.38 -24.71
CA ALA A 39 -35.37 -70.12 -24.54
C ALA A 39 -35.05 -69.81 -23.05
N ARG A 40 -34.37 -70.78 -22.43
CA ARG A 40 -33.35 -70.69 -21.37
C ARG A 40 -33.41 -69.50 -20.43
N THR A 41 -33.70 -69.82 -19.17
CA THR A 41 -33.35 -69.06 -17.97
C THR A 41 -31.94 -68.45 -18.05
N PRO A 42 -31.75 -67.20 -17.58
CA PRO A 42 -30.43 -66.62 -17.44
C PRO A 42 -29.59 -67.48 -16.50
N LEU A 43 -28.33 -67.66 -16.88
CA LEU A 43 -27.28 -68.22 -16.04
C LEU A 43 -27.35 -67.55 -14.66
N ASP A 44 -27.45 -68.42 -13.65
CA ASP A 44 -26.93 -68.20 -12.32
C ASP A 44 -25.57 -67.51 -12.45
N VAL A 45 -25.55 -66.19 -12.23
CA VAL A 45 -24.30 -65.45 -12.12
C VAL A 45 -23.69 -66.01 -10.85
N GLY A 46 -22.72 -66.92 -11.02
CA GLY A 46 -22.05 -67.54 -9.90
C GLY A 46 -21.60 -66.47 -8.89
N PRO A 47 -21.37 -66.87 -7.63
CA PRO A 47 -21.02 -65.95 -6.55
C PRO A 47 -19.97 -64.94 -7.02
N PRO A 48 -20.08 -63.66 -6.63
CA PRO A 48 -19.21 -62.59 -7.14
C PRO A 48 -17.75 -63.04 -7.08
N GLN A 49 -17.04 -62.88 -8.20
CA GLN A 49 -15.62 -63.24 -8.26
C GLN A 49 -14.88 -62.46 -7.15
N PRO A 50 -13.97 -63.11 -6.41
CA PRO A 50 -13.18 -62.42 -5.40
C PRO A 50 -12.36 -61.29 -6.07
N PRO A 51 -12.23 -60.12 -5.44
CA PRO A 51 -11.57 -58.95 -6.03
C PRO A 51 -10.14 -59.15 -6.52
N CYS A 52 -9.37 -60.07 -5.92
CA CYS A 52 -7.98 -60.32 -6.30
C CYS A 52 -7.52 -61.76 -6.00
N PHE A 53 -6.43 -62.19 -6.64
CA PHE A 53 -5.68 -63.41 -6.31
C PHE A 53 -4.20 -63.13 -6.06
N VAL A 54 -3.68 -62.08 -6.66
CA VAL A 54 -2.36 -61.47 -6.39
C VAL A 54 -2.52 -59.96 -6.29
N ASP A 55 -1.53 -59.28 -5.71
CA ASP A 55 -1.58 -57.83 -5.52
C ASP A 55 -1.78 -57.07 -6.85
N SER A 56 -1.23 -57.58 -7.96
CA SER A 56 -1.41 -56.97 -9.29
C SER A 56 -2.83 -56.99 -9.83
N ASP A 57 -3.72 -57.80 -9.25
CA ASP A 57 -5.13 -57.80 -9.59
C ASP A 57 -5.87 -56.62 -8.93
N CYS A 58 -5.28 -56.00 -7.90
CA CYS A 58 -5.89 -54.89 -7.19
C CYS A 58 -5.82 -53.58 -7.99
N PRO A 59 -6.95 -52.85 -8.12
CA PRO A 59 -6.95 -51.49 -8.65
C PRO A 59 -5.95 -50.62 -7.86
N GLY A 60 -5.11 -49.87 -8.57
CA GLY A 60 -4.11 -49.01 -7.93
C GLY A 60 -2.76 -49.66 -7.65
N TYR A 61 -2.57 -50.98 -7.84
CA TYR A 61 -1.28 -51.68 -7.58
C TYR A 61 -0.03 -51.06 -8.23
N LYS A 62 -0.19 -50.31 -9.33
CA LYS A 62 0.92 -49.61 -9.99
C LYS A 62 1.37 -48.33 -9.29
N ASN A 63 0.57 -47.80 -8.36
CA ASN A 63 0.90 -46.64 -7.55
C ASN A 63 1.54 -47.12 -6.23
N LEU A 64 2.86 -47.22 -6.22
CA LEU A 64 3.61 -47.64 -5.03
C LEU A 64 3.60 -46.60 -3.90
N CYS A 65 3.03 -45.42 -4.13
CA CYS A 65 2.81 -44.40 -3.09
C CYS A 65 1.53 -44.65 -2.28
N GLU A 66 0.58 -45.36 -2.87
CA GLU A 66 -0.66 -45.82 -2.23
C GLU A 66 -0.70 -47.35 -2.36
N PRO A 67 0.18 -48.06 -1.64
CA PRO A 67 0.36 -49.48 -1.87
C PRO A 67 -0.92 -50.24 -1.51
N VAL A 68 -1.27 -51.20 -2.35
CA VAL A 68 -2.42 -52.10 -2.14
C VAL A 68 -1.93 -53.53 -2.21
N TYR A 69 -2.51 -54.40 -1.38
CA TYR A 69 -2.20 -55.83 -1.41
C TYR A 69 -3.47 -56.68 -1.35
N CYS A 70 -3.36 -57.91 -1.82
CA CYS A 70 -4.44 -58.89 -1.82
C CYS A 70 -4.44 -59.69 -0.51
N ASP A 71 -5.37 -59.39 0.39
CA ASP A 71 -5.57 -60.17 1.61
C ASP A 71 -6.42 -61.41 1.33
N LEU A 72 -5.72 -62.53 1.11
CA LEU A 72 -6.32 -63.84 0.89
C LEU A 72 -7.04 -64.39 2.13
N ALA A 73 -6.70 -63.94 3.34
CA ALA A 73 -7.33 -64.40 4.58
C ALA A 73 -8.68 -63.70 4.80
N ALA A 74 -8.75 -62.39 4.57
CA ALA A 74 -10.01 -61.64 4.66
C ALA A 74 -11.07 -62.10 3.63
N GLY A 75 -10.65 -62.57 2.46
CA GLY A 75 -11.54 -63.17 1.46
C GLY A 75 -12.16 -64.51 1.90
N ALA A 76 -11.45 -65.29 2.72
CA ALA A 76 -11.92 -66.57 3.24
C ALA A 76 -13.02 -66.40 4.30
N ASP A 77 -12.93 -65.36 5.13
CA ASP A 77 -13.91 -65.04 6.18
C ASP A 77 -15.20 -64.38 5.63
N ALA A 78 -15.15 -63.81 4.42
CA ALA A 78 -16.29 -63.18 3.75
C ALA A 78 -17.21 -64.16 2.96
N GLY A 79 -16.94 -65.47 3.01
CA GLY A 79 -17.78 -66.49 2.37
C GLY A 79 -17.60 -66.62 0.85
N ALA A 80 -16.51 -66.10 0.27
CA ALA A 80 -16.18 -66.26 -1.15
C ALA A 80 -15.73 -67.71 -1.44
N PRO A 81 -16.37 -68.47 -2.35
CA PRO A 81 -16.16 -69.93 -2.44
C PRO A 81 -14.95 -70.40 -3.27
N ARG A 82 -13.93 -69.56 -3.50
CA ARG A 82 -12.66 -69.93 -4.18
C ARG A 82 -11.51 -69.07 -3.64
N ASN A 83 -10.27 -69.57 -3.71
CA ASN A 83 -8.98 -69.05 -3.22
C ASN A 83 -8.59 -67.57 -3.54
N GLY A 84 -9.52 -66.59 -3.53
CA GLY A 84 -9.23 -65.18 -3.80
C GLY A 84 -9.51 -64.30 -2.58
N GLY A 85 -8.83 -63.16 -2.54
CA GLY A 85 -8.79 -62.22 -1.41
C GLY A 85 -9.57 -60.93 -1.64
N LEU A 86 -9.50 -60.05 -0.65
CA LEU A 86 -9.97 -58.67 -0.73
C LEU A 86 -8.76 -57.74 -0.92
N CYS A 87 -8.89 -56.73 -1.78
CA CYS A 87 -7.86 -55.69 -1.89
C CYS A 87 -7.92 -54.80 -0.65
N VAL A 88 -6.77 -54.65 0.01
CA VAL A 88 -6.61 -53.84 1.21
C VAL A 88 -5.59 -52.74 0.93
N ASP A 89 -6.01 -51.50 1.17
CA ASP A 89 -5.13 -50.34 1.10
C ASP A 89 -4.16 -50.37 2.29
N LEU A 90 -2.87 -50.21 2.00
CA LEU A 90 -1.85 -49.97 3.01
C LEU A 90 -1.69 -48.46 3.26
N PRO A 91 -1.10 -48.08 4.41
CA PRO A 91 -0.75 -46.69 4.66
C PRO A 91 0.07 -46.12 3.49
N PRO A 92 -0.30 -44.93 2.96
CA PRO A 92 0.48 -44.27 1.93
C PRO A 92 1.92 -44.02 2.36
N VAL A 93 2.83 -43.95 1.39
CA VAL A 93 4.23 -43.58 1.65
C VAL A 93 4.27 -42.13 2.13
N ALA A 94 4.66 -41.92 3.38
CA ALA A 94 4.90 -40.60 3.94
C ALA A 94 6.28 -40.11 3.49
N CYS A 95 6.29 -39.10 2.62
CA CYS A 95 7.52 -38.46 2.15
C CYS A 95 7.80 -37.12 2.82
N ASP A 96 6.92 -36.63 3.69
CA ASP A 96 7.13 -35.37 4.42
C ASP A 96 8.32 -35.51 5.38
N ASP A 97 9.42 -34.82 5.09
CA ASP A 97 10.62 -34.79 5.95
C ASP A 97 10.61 -33.64 6.96
N ASN A 98 9.54 -32.84 6.98
CA ASN A 98 9.38 -31.59 7.71
C ASN A 98 10.38 -30.50 7.32
N ASP A 99 11.02 -30.58 6.15
CA ASP A 99 11.78 -29.47 5.57
C ASP A 99 10.83 -28.59 4.74
N PRO A 100 10.51 -27.36 5.18
CA PRO A 100 9.67 -26.46 4.40
C PRO A 100 10.31 -26.02 3.07
N CYS A 101 11.61 -26.27 2.87
CA CYS A 101 12.35 -25.89 1.68
C CYS A 101 12.33 -26.92 0.57
N THR A 102 11.68 -28.07 0.78
CA THR A 102 11.51 -29.10 -0.24
C THR A 102 10.04 -29.34 -0.58
N ASP A 103 9.79 -29.55 -1.87
CA ASP A 103 8.55 -30.09 -2.38
C ASP A 103 8.65 -31.62 -2.35
N ASP A 104 8.07 -32.19 -1.30
CA ASP A 104 8.15 -33.62 -1.02
C ASP A 104 7.10 -34.38 -1.82
N ALA A 105 7.56 -35.28 -2.68
CA ALA A 105 6.68 -36.09 -3.52
C ALA A 105 7.09 -37.55 -3.50
N CYS A 106 6.09 -38.44 -3.47
CA CYS A 106 6.32 -39.85 -3.75
C CYS A 106 6.19 -40.12 -5.25
N VAL A 107 7.14 -40.85 -5.83
CA VAL A 107 7.11 -41.25 -7.24
C VAL A 107 6.26 -42.52 -7.41
N PRO A 108 5.08 -42.47 -8.09
CA PRO A 108 4.14 -43.60 -8.13
C PRO A 108 4.73 -44.92 -8.67
N LYS A 109 5.71 -44.84 -9.56
CA LYS A 109 6.33 -46.03 -10.18
C LYS A 109 7.32 -46.77 -9.28
N THR A 110 7.92 -46.08 -8.31
CA THR A 110 9.02 -46.63 -7.50
C THR A 110 8.69 -46.64 -6.01
N GLY A 111 7.71 -45.85 -5.57
CA GLY A 111 7.40 -45.65 -4.14
C GLY A 111 8.52 -44.90 -3.40
N GLN A 112 9.47 -44.31 -4.13
CA GLN A 112 10.56 -43.55 -3.56
C GLN A 112 10.16 -42.09 -3.39
N CYS A 113 10.62 -41.48 -2.31
CA CYS A 113 10.46 -40.06 -2.06
C CYS A 113 11.50 -39.23 -2.83
N THR A 114 11.05 -38.09 -3.34
CA THR A 114 11.86 -37.04 -3.96
C THR A 114 11.62 -35.75 -3.18
N TYR A 115 12.70 -34.98 -2.99
CA TYR A 115 12.74 -33.74 -2.24
C TYR A 115 13.34 -32.68 -3.16
N GLU A 116 12.51 -32.02 -3.96
CA GLU A 116 12.98 -30.97 -4.88
C GLU A 116 12.94 -29.61 -4.18
N ILE A 117 13.86 -28.69 -4.50
CA ILE A 117 13.86 -27.36 -3.88
C ILE A 117 12.54 -26.65 -4.22
N ALA A 118 11.81 -26.20 -3.19
CA ALA A 118 10.49 -25.59 -3.33
C ALA A 118 10.53 -24.18 -3.95
N THR A 119 11.67 -23.50 -3.85
CA THR A 119 11.91 -22.16 -4.42
C THR A 119 12.55 -22.22 -5.79
N ARG A 120 12.35 -21.18 -6.59
CA ARG A 120 12.83 -21.08 -7.96
C ARG A 120 13.75 -19.88 -8.11
N ASP A 121 14.61 -20.01 -9.10
CA ASP A 121 15.48 -18.95 -9.63
C ASP A 121 14.85 -18.60 -10.98
N ASN A 122 14.10 -17.50 -11.04
CA ASN A 122 13.24 -17.15 -12.17
C ASN A 122 13.93 -16.19 -13.16
N ASP A 123 14.95 -15.45 -12.73
CA ASP A 123 15.75 -14.57 -13.61
C ASP A 123 17.11 -15.18 -14.00
N GLY A 124 17.57 -16.22 -13.31
CA GLY A 124 18.75 -17.00 -13.66
C GLY A 124 20.06 -16.45 -13.12
N ASP A 125 20.05 -15.60 -12.10
CA ASP A 125 21.26 -15.04 -11.49
C ASP A 125 21.94 -15.98 -10.48
N GLY A 126 21.27 -17.07 -10.12
CA GLY A 126 21.75 -18.10 -9.21
C GLY A 126 21.24 -17.97 -7.78
N PHE A 127 20.46 -16.94 -7.47
CA PHE A 127 19.72 -16.78 -6.22
C PHE A 127 18.26 -17.19 -6.42
N ARG A 128 17.52 -17.36 -5.32
CA ARG A 128 16.14 -17.87 -5.39
C ARG A 128 15.23 -16.97 -4.61
N GLY A 129 14.08 -16.65 -5.19
CA GLY A 129 13.03 -15.90 -4.49
C GLY A 129 12.53 -16.64 -3.24
N PRO A 130 12.12 -15.92 -2.19
CA PRO A 130 11.57 -16.51 -0.98
C PRO A 130 10.23 -17.19 -1.26
N ARG A 131 9.84 -18.09 -0.36
CA ARG A 131 8.51 -18.68 -0.37
C ARG A 131 7.41 -17.60 -0.22
N PRO A 132 6.23 -17.82 -0.82
CA PRO A 132 5.10 -16.90 -0.64
C PRO A 132 4.77 -16.70 0.84
N GLY A 133 4.71 -15.44 1.27
CA GLY A 133 4.40 -15.06 2.66
C GLY A 133 5.60 -15.00 3.60
N THR A 134 6.83 -15.17 3.09
CA THR A 134 8.08 -14.93 3.82
C THR A 134 8.87 -13.79 3.17
N LEU A 135 9.78 -13.16 3.93
CA LEU A 135 10.74 -12.21 3.38
C LEU A 135 12.03 -12.92 2.96
N PRO A 136 12.78 -12.37 1.99
CA PRO A 136 14.08 -12.90 1.60
C PRO A 136 14.99 -13.09 2.83
N GLY A 137 15.59 -14.28 2.96
CA GLY A 137 16.50 -14.61 4.07
C GLY A 137 15.83 -15.00 5.40
N ASP A 138 14.49 -14.99 5.50
CA ASP A 138 13.79 -15.49 6.70
C ASP A 138 14.10 -16.99 6.93
N PRO A 139 14.03 -17.49 8.19
CA PRO A 139 14.33 -18.89 8.52
C PRO A 139 13.56 -19.96 7.71
N ASN A 140 12.40 -19.61 7.15
CA ASN A 140 11.56 -20.50 6.33
C ASN A 140 11.37 -19.99 4.88
N ALA A 141 12.13 -18.97 4.48
CA ALA A 141 12.01 -18.38 3.15
C ALA A 141 12.59 -19.27 2.06
N CYS A 142 13.61 -20.07 2.40
CA CYS A 142 14.25 -20.99 1.45
C CYS A 142 14.80 -20.30 0.19
N GLY A 143 15.02 -18.99 0.28
CA GLY A 143 15.45 -18.08 -0.76
C GLY A 143 15.76 -16.72 -0.14
N ASP A 144 16.78 -16.06 -0.65
CA ASP A 144 17.31 -14.79 -0.17
C ASP A 144 17.30 -13.68 -1.24
N ASP A 145 16.78 -13.98 -2.42
CA ASP A 145 16.57 -13.02 -3.50
C ASP A 145 15.33 -12.14 -3.24
N CYS A 146 15.52 -10.84 -3.24
CA CYS A 146 14.48 -9.85 -3.01
C CYS A 146 13.65 -9.49 -4.25
N ASP A 147 14.14 -9.72 -5.46
CA ASP A 147 13.39 -9.59 -6.71
C ASP A 147 13.86 -10.63 -7.73
N ASP A 148 13.32 -11.85 -7.57
CA ASP A 148 13.48 -13.02 -8.44
C ASP A 148 12.87 -12.84 -9.85
N LYS A 149 12.85 -11.62 -10.36
CA LYS A 149 12.55 -11.26 -11.76
C LYS A 149 13.62 -10.35 -12.33
N SER A 150 14.66 -10.04 -11.57
CA SER A 150 15.69 -9.06 -11.85
C SER A 150 17.06 -9.63 -11.50
N GLU A 151 17.82 -10.02 -12.53
CA GLU A 151 19.22 -10.48 -12.40
C GLU A 151 20.20 -9.45 -11.79
N LEU A 152 19.71 -8.24 -11.49
CA LEU A 152 20.45 -7.14 -10.88
C LEU A 152 20.14 -6.96 -9.39
N ALA A 153 19.23 -7.74 -8.82
CA ALA A 153 18.81 -7.64 -7.43
C ALA A 153 18.99 -8.98 -6.73
N TYR A 154 20.11 -9.15 -6.02
CA TYR A 154 20.44 -10.40 -5.34
C TYR A 154 21.32 -10.15 -4.10
N PRO A 155 21.37 -11.10 -3.14
CA PRO A 155 22.22 -11.00 -1.97
C PRO A 155 23.67 -10.58 -2.25
N GLY A 156 24.04 -9.39 -1.79
CA GLY A 156 25.38 -8.83 -1.97
C GLY A 156 25.67 -8.28 -3.38
N GLY A 157 24.62 -8.00 -4.15
CA GLY A 157 24.67 -7.24 -5.40
C GLY A 157 25.29 -5.84 -5.23
N THR A 158 25.45 -5.13 -6.36
CA THR A 158 25.98 -3.77 -6.34
C THR A 158 24.85 -2.78 -6.49
N GLU A 159 24.68 -1.93 -5.48
CA GLU A 159 23.73 -0.82 -5.49
C GLU A 159 23.96 0.10 -6.70
N VAL A 160 22.88 0.40 -7.41
CA VAL A 160 22.82 1.42 -8.44
C VAL A 160 21.59 2.29 -8.19
N CYS A 161 21.62 3.55 -8.63
CA CYS A 161 20.47 4.43 -8.49
C CYS A 161 19.34 4.02 -9.45
N ASP A 162 18.55 3.03 -9.07
CA ASP A 162 17.36 2.60 -9.80
C ASP A 162 16.11 2.57 -8.90
N GLY A 163 16.26 2.80 -7.60
CA GLY A 163 15.18 2.73 -6.62
C GLY A 163 14.82 1.30 -6.23
N VAL A 164 15.70 0.34 -6.50
CA VAL A 164 15.65 -1.07 -6.09
C VAL A 164 16.72 -1.32 -5.03
N ASP A 165 16.49 -2.31 -4.19
CA ASP A 165 17.49 -2.86 -3.26
C ASP A 165 18.26 -3.94 -4.05
N ASN A 166 19.39 -3.56 -4.66
CA ASN A 166 20.12 -4.45 -5.57
C ASN A 166 20.93 -5.50 -4.82
N ASP A 167 21.26 -5.26 -3.55
CA ASP A 167 22.04 -6.17 -2.71
C ASP A 167 21.21 -6.99 -1.70
N CYS A 168 19.88 -6.80 -1.73
CA CYS A 168 18.87 -7.45 -0.90
C CYS A 168 19.11 -7.34 0.60
N ASN A 169 19.65 -6.21 1.06
CA ASN A 169 19.95 -5.98 2.47
C ASN A 169 18.81 -5.27 3.24
N GLY A 170 17.73 -4.89 2.55
CA GLY A 170 16.58 -4.18 3.08
C GLY A 170 16.69 -2.64 3.01
N VAL A 171 17.63 -2.12 2.23
CA VAL A 171 17.85 -0.69 2.01
C VAL A 171 17.97 -0.42 0.51
N VAL A 172 17.18 0.54 0.03
CA VAL A 172 17.19 0.93 -1.38
C VAL A 172 18.27 1.99 -1.64
N ASP A 173 19.03 1.83 -2.72
CA ASP A 173 20.09 2.72 -3.18
C ASP A 173 21.09 3.03 -2.05
N ASP A 174 21.72 1.99 -1.49
CA ASP A 174 22.43 2.11 -0.22
C ASP A 174 23.67 3.03 -0.30
N GLY A 175 23.82 3.93 0.69
CA GLY A 175 24.84 4.98 0.64
C GLY A 175 24.65 6.08 -0.41
N ALA A 176 23.55 6.07 -1.18
CA ALA A 176 23.28 7.10 -2.17
C ALA A 176 23.10 8.50 -1.57
N THR A 177 23.59 9.48 -2.33
CA THR A 177 23.45 10.91 -2.06
C THR A 177 22.62 11.58 -3.15
N TYR A 178 22.02 12.72 -2.81
CA TYR A 178 21.09 13.42 -3.70
C TYR A 178 21.59 14.81 -4.04
N ILE A 179 21.76 15.10 -5.32
CA ILE A 179 22.21 16.41 -5.82
C ILE A 179 21.14 17.09 -6.67
N PRO A 180 21.02 18.43 -6.67
CA PRO A 180 20.09 19.13 -7.55
C PRO A 180 20.41 18.87 -9.03
N LEU A 181 19.41 18.46 -9.82
CA LEU A 181 19.57 18.37 -11.27
C LEU A 181 19.51 19.77 -11.90
N LEU A 182 20.50 20.10 -12.74
CA LEU A 182 20.60 21.41 -13.39
C LEU A 182 19.51 21.59 -14.46
N ASN A 183 18.86 22.77 -14.46
CA ASN A 183 17.77 23.22 -15.36
C ASN A 183 16.43 22.46 -15.17
N ASP A 184 15.38 22.98 -14.56
CA ASP A 184 15.01 24.20 -13.86
C ASP A 184 13.63 23.85 -13.28
N PRO A 185 13.18 24.38 -12.13
CA PRO A 185 11.83 24.09 -11.69
C PRO A 185 10.78 24.43 -12.76
N ILE A 186 9.91 23.46 -13.04
CA ILE A 186 8.87 23.56 -14.08
C ILE A 186 7.59 24.04 -13.41
N ARG A 187 7.04 25.17 -13.88
CA ARG A 187 5.74 25.66 -13.40
C ARG A 187 4.64 24.69 -13.85
N LEU A 188 3.88 24.17 -12.90
CA LEU A 188 2.76 23.27 -13.16
C LEU A 188 1.43 24.00 -13.25
N SER A 189 1.21 24.96 -12.34
CA SER A 189 -0.04 25.73 -12.29
C SER A 189 -0.13 26.71 -13.46
N ALA A 190 -1.32 26.87 -14.03
CA ALA A 190 -1.59 27.87 -15.07
C ALA A 190 -1.36 29.32 -14.58
N GLU A 191 -1.09 30.24 -15.51
CA GLU A 191 -0.88 31.67 -15.21
C GLU A 191 -2.04 32.29 -14.42
N GLY A 192 -3.28 31.93 -14.77
CA GLY A 192 -4.49 32.39 -14.07
C GLY A 192 -4.85 31.60 -12.81
N ALA A 193 -3.98 30.69 -12.32
CA ALA A 193 -4.26 29.85 -11.16
C ALA A 193 -3.60 30.36 -9.85
N SER A 194 -2.88 31.47 -9.89
CA SER A 194 -2.29 32.08 -8.69
C SER A 194 -3.35 32.77 -7.80
N PRO A 195 -3.28 32.64 -6.47
CA PRO A 195 -2.30 31.85 -5.73
C PRO A 195 -2.55 30.34 -5.82
N SER A 196 -1.48 29.55 -5.89
CA SER A 196 -1.51 28.09 -5.82
C SER A 196 -0.52 27.55 -4.78
N GLY A 197 -0.87 26.45 -4.13
CA GLY A 197 -0.01 25.75 -3.17
C GLY A 197 -0.06 24.22 -3.34
N PRO A 198 1.06 23.52 -3.06
CA PRO A 198 1.17 22.07 -3.26
C PRO A 198 0.25 21.30 -2.30
N GLY A 199 -0.29 20.18 -2.77
CA GLY A 199 -1.18 19.30 -2.00
C GLY A 199 -0.61 17.88 -1.82
N GLY A 200 -0.07 17.30 -2.88
CA GLY A 200 0.55 15.98 -2.83
C GLY A 200 1.31 15.65 -4.12
N LEU A 201 2.24 14.70 -4.01
CA LEU A 201 3.05 14.22 -5.13
C LEU A 201 3.30 12.73 -4.95
N ALA A 202 3.05 11.93 -5.99
CA ALA A 202 3.35 10.50 -5.99
C ALA A 202 3.92 10.06 -7.35
N TRP A 203 4.72 9.00 -7.34
CA TRP A 203 5.34 8.39 -8.51
C TRP A 203 4.77 6.99 -8.74
N SER A 204 4.35 6.68 -9.98
CA SER A 204 3.78 5.36 -10.32
C SER A 204 4.80 4.29 -10.67
N GLY A 205 6.07 4.67 -10.85
CA GLY A 205 7.05 3.88 -11.60
C GLY A 205 7.21 4.35 -13.05
N THR A 206 6.24 5.10 -13.59
CA THR A 206 6.30 5.63 -14.97
C THR A 206 5.99 7.11 -15.09
N SER A 207 5.18 7.67 -14.17
CA SER A 207 4.78 9.07 -14.19
C SER A 207 4.56 9.63 -12.79
N TYR A 208 4.64 10.95 -12.66
CA TYR A 208 4.24 11.64 -11.43
C TYR A 208 2.79 12.11 -11.53
N ALA A 209 2.07 12.01 -10.43
CA ALA A 209 0.83 12.72 -10.19
C ALA A 209 1.08 13.85 -9.19
N ALA A 210 0.85 15.10 -9.58
CA ALA A 210 1.02 16.28 -8.74
C ALA A 210 -0.33 16.96 -8.48
N ALA A 211 -0.80 16.92 -7.24
CA ALA A 211 -2.00 17.61 -6.80
C ALA A 211 -1.65 18.93 -6.10
N TYR A 212 -2.43 19.97 -6.37
CA TYR A 212 -2.28 21.29 -5.76
C TYR A 212 -3.61 22.04 -5.72
N THR A 213 -3.67 23.07 -4.89
CA THR A 213 -4.88 23.89 -4.72
C THR A 213 -4.64 25.30 -5.24
N SER A 214 -5.49 25.76 -6.15
CA SER A 214 -5.59 27.17 -6.58
C SER A 214 -6.65 27.89 -5.74
N SER A 215 -6.43 29.17 -5.42
CA SER A 215 -7.34 29.99 -4.58
C SER A 215 -7.91 31.24 -5.27
N ILE A 216 -7.75 31.37 -6.59
CA ILE A 216 -8.16 32.59 -7.31
C ILE A 216 -9.69 32.83 -7.33
N SER A 217 -10.50 31.77 -7.30
CA SER A 217 -11.97 31.85 -7.38
C SER A 217 -12.62 30.91 -6.36
N GLY A 218 -12.13 30.98 -5.13
CA GLY A 218 -12.32 29.93 -4.13
C GLY A 218 -11.26 28.85 -4.27
N PHE A 219 -11.26 27.91 -3.33
CA PHE A 219 -10.30 26.81 -3.34
C PHE A 219 -10.72 25.75 -4.36
N SER A 220 -9.83 25.44 -5.29
CA SER A 220 -10.04 24.41 -6.30
C SER A 220 -8.78 23.57 -6.45
N MET A 221 -8.92 22.28 -6.21
CA MET A 221 -7.88 21.30 -6.46
C MET A 221 -7.68 21.06 -7.95
N ARG A 222 -6.42 20.87 -8.31
CA ARG A 222 -5.90 20.62 -9.65
C ARG A 222 -4.98 19.40 -9.61
N LEU A 223 -4.92 18.69 -10.72
CA LEU A 223 -3.97 17.61 -10.98
C LEU A 223 -3.17 17.94 -12.23
N SER A 224 -1.87 17.71 -12.16
CA SER A 224 -0.98 17.64 -13.33
C SER A 224 -0.27 16.30 -13.32
N MET A 225 -0.39 15.54 -14.42
CA MET A 225 0.39 14.34 -14.65
C MET A 225 1.70 14.71 -15.35
N LEU A 226 2.83 14.17 -14.90
CA LEU A 226 4.16 14.53 -15.40
C LEU A 226 4.92 13.29 -15.87
N ALA A 227 5.66 13.45 -16.97
CA ALA A 227 6.66 12.49 -17.43
C ALA A 227 7.77 12.29 -16.36
N PRO A 228 8.61 11.25 -16.47
CA PRO A 228 9.76 11.04 -15.58
C PRO A 228 10.67 12.28 -15.44
N GLU A 229 10.74 13.10 -16.49
CA GLU A 229 11.53 14.33 -16.53
C GLU A 229 10.87 15.54 -15.84
N GLY A 230 9.63 15.39 -15.38
CA GLY A 230 8.81 16.47 -14.79
C GLY A 230 8.01 17.28 -15.80
N ILE A 231 8.04 16.91 -17.08
CA ILE A 231 7.30 17.60 -18.14
C ILE A 231 5.80 17.23 -18.05
N PRO A 232 4.87 18.20 -18.05
CA PRO A 232 3.44 17.89 -18.05
C PRO A 232 3.02 17.06 -19.27
N LEU A 233 2.32 15.94 -19.01
CA LEU A 233 1.77 15.03 -20.03
C LEU A 233 0.47 15.56 -20.66
N GLY A 234 -0.09 16.61 -20.08
CA GLY A 234 -1.31 17.26 -20.53
C GLY A 234 -1.56 18.56 -19.77
N PRO A 235 -2.65 19.28 -20.08
CA PRO A 235 -3.06 20.45 -19.30
C PRO A 235 -3.44 20.05 -17.87
N GLU A 236 -3.27 20.99 -16.93
CA GLU A 236 -3.85 20.84 -15.59
C GLU A 236 -5.37 20.63 -15.67
N ALA A 237 -5.91 19.77 -14.80
CA ALA A 237 -7.34 19.47 -14.76
C ALA A 237 -7.89 19.58 -13.33
N PRO A 238 -9.14 20.05 -13.14
CA PRO A 238 -9.79 19.94 -11.84
C PRO A 238 -10.06 18.48 -11.52
N ILE A 239 -9.83 18.09 -10.26
CA ILE A 239 -10.19 16.76 -9.76
C ILE A 239 -11.64 16.76 -9.27
N VAL A 240 -12.04 17.84 -8.59
CA VAL A 240 -13.39 18.01 -8.06
C VAL A 240 -14.24 18.75 -9.08
N PHE A 241 -15.31 18.10 -9.54
CA PHE A 241 -16.26 18.66 -10.53
C PHE A 241 -17.53 19.24 -9.89
N GLN A 242 -17.71 19.04 -8.59
CA GLN A 242 -18.85 19.58 -7.85
C GLN A 242 -18.51 20.99 -7.36
N ASN A 243 -19.50 21.88 -7.31
CA ASN A 243 -19.29 23.23 -6.82
C ASN A 243 -19.04 23.20 -5.30
N GLY A 244 -17.92 23.77 -4.86
CA GLY A 244 -17.55 23.91 -3.46
C GLY A 244 -16.07 24.25 -3.33
N ASP A 245 -15.70 24.96 -2.26
CA ASP A 245 -14.29 25.16 -1.93
C ASP A 245 -13.67 23.82 -1.54
N ASN A 246 -12.63 23.40 -2.27
CA ASN A 246 -11.92 22.15 -2.04
C ASN A 246 -10.41 22.36 -2.06
N ALA A 247 -9.71 21.77 -1.09
CA ALA A 247 -8.29 21.99 -0.87
C ALA A 247 -7.58 20.74 -0.35
N GLY A 248 -6.24 20.78 -0.42
CA GLY A 248 -5.38 19.67 -0.03
C GLY A 248 -5.05 18.78 -1.22
N GLY A 249 -5.24 17.47 -1.05
CA GLY A 249 -4.86 16.47 -2.04
C GLY A 249 -3.58 15.70 -1.75
N PRO A 250 -3.30 15.24 -0.51
CA PRO A 250 -2.31 14.19 -0.37
C PRO A 250 -2.75 12.99 -1.22
N LEU A 251 -1.80 12.43 -1.97
CA LEU A 251 -2.02 11.26 -2.80
C LEU A 251 -0.89 10.25 -2.61
N VAL A 252 -1.22 8.98 -2.77
CA VAL A 252 -0.26 7.87 -2.68
C VAL A 252 -0.48 6.92 -3.85
N TRP A 253 0.60 6.42 -4.43
CA TRP A 253 0.56 5.32 -5.40
C TRP A 253 0.57 3.99 -4.64
N ILE A 254 -0.26 3.04 -5.06
CA ILE A 254 -0.36 1.73 -4.40
C ILE A 254 0.05 0.54 -5.27
N GLY A 255 0.66 0.81 -6.44
CA GLY A 255 1.15 -0.22 -7.36
C GLY A 255 0.42 -0.25 -8.70
N ASP A 256 -0.88 0.10 -8.74
CA ASP A 256 -1.68 0.12 -9.98
C ASP A 256 -2.59 1.35 -10.14
N ARG A 257 -2.75 2.14 -9.07
CA ARG A 257 -3.61 3.33 -9.03
C ARG A 257 -3.18 4.27 -7.90
N TYR A 258 -3.72 5.48 -7.91
CA TYR A 258 -3.55 6.44 -6.83
C TYR A 258 -4.76 6.47 -5.91
N GLY A 259 -4.53 6.56 -4.60
CA GLY A 259 -5.51 7.08 -3.64
C GLY A 259 -5.29 8.56 -3.43
N ILE A 260 -6.37 9.34 -3.34
CA ILE A 260 -6.32 10.78 -3.05
C ILE A 260 -7.43 11.17 -2.09
N ALA A 261 -7.10 12.01 -1.11
CA ALA A 261 -8.05 12.54 -0.14
C ALA A 261 -8.01 14.08 -0.09
N TRP A 262 -9.11 14.72 0.29
CA TRP A 262 -9.18 16.18 0.37
C TRP A 262 -10.28 16.69 1.30
N GLN A 263 -10.21 17.96 1.67
CA GLN A 263 -11.28 18.66 2.38
C GLN A 263 -12.14 19.46 1.39
N ASP A 264 -13.45 19.48 1.59
CA ASP A 264 -14.42 20.03 0.63
C ASP A 264 -15.69 20.58 1.29
N ARG A 265 -16.12 21.79 0.89
CA ARG A 265 -17.32 22.47 1.40
C ARG A 265 -18.60 22.22 0.60
N ARG A 266 -18.61 21.30 -0.37
CA ARG A 266 -19.81 21.00 -1.18
C ARG A 266 -21.04 20.59 -0.36
N SER A 267 -20.83 20.16 0.88
CA SER A 267 -21.88 19.73 1.82
C SER A 267 -22.19 20.76 2.92
N GLY A 268 -21.69 21.99 2.83
CA GLY A 268 -21.84 23.04 3.85
C GLY A 268 -20.48 23.41 4.46
N ASP A 269 -20.11 22.72 5.53
CA ASP A 269 -18.78 22.84 6.13
C ASP A 269 -17.75 21.94 5.44
N TYR A 270 -16.47 22.17 5.73
CA TYR A 270 -15.39 21.33 5.20
C TYR A 270 -15.53 19.91 5.72
N GLU A 271 -15.61 18.98 4.79
CA GLU A 271 -15.68 17.55 5.07
C GLU A 271 -14.61 16.83 4.25
N VAL A 272 -14.15 15.69 4.74
CA VAL A 272 -13.14 14.87 4.10
C VAL A 272 -13.77 13.98 3.05
N TYR A 273 -13.16 13.92 1.88
CA TYR A 273 -13.53 13.04 0.78
C TYR A 273 -12.33 12.26 0.30
N PHE A 274 -12.61 11.14 -0.36
CA PHE A 274 -11.64 10.26 -0.96
C PHE A 274 -12.11 9.76 -2.32
N THR A 275 -11.16 9.49 -3.22
CA THR A 275 -11.40 8.70 -4.43
C THR A 275 -10.12 8.00 -4.88
N LEU A 276 -10.26 7.16 -5.88
CA LEU A 276 -9.17 6.50 -6.57
C LEU A 276 -9.02 7.08 -7.99
N LEU A 277 -7.77 7.22 -8.42
CA LEU A 277 -7.41 7.62 -9.78
C LEU A 277 -6.62 6.50 -10.45
N ASP A 278 -6.84 6.24 -11.74
CA ASP A 278 -5.96 5.37 -12.52
C ASP A 278 -4.58 6.02 -12.72
N GLU A 279 -3.65 5.29 -13.34
CA GLU A 279 -2.29 5.78 -13.62
C GLU A 279 -2.28 7.06 -14.47
N ALA A 280 -3.31 7.29 -15.30
CA ALA A 280 -3.44 8.52 -16.09
C ALA A 280 -4.07 9.69 -15.31
N GLY A 281 -4.38 9.50 -14.02
CA GLY A 281 -4.99 10.50 -13.15
C GLY A 281 -6.51 10.64 -13.31
N ALA A 282 -7.18 9.74 -14.03
CA ALA A 282 -8.63 9.76 -14.20
C ALA A 282 -9.34 9.02 -13.06
N LYS A 283 -10.48 9.53 -12.62
CA LYS A 283 -11.25 8.91 -11.53
C LYS A 283 -11.75 7.52 -11.93
N VAL A 284 -11.41 6.51 -11.12
CA VAL A 284 -11.97 5.15 -11.22
C VAL A 284 -13.16 4.96 -10.27
N LEU A 285 -13.29 5.82 -9.25
CA LEU A 285 -14.42 5.82 -8.32
C LEU A 285 -15.10 7.20 -8.21
N PRO A 286 -16.40 7.24 -7.88
CA PRO A 286 -17.05 8.46 -7.41
C PRO A 286 -16.46 8.95 -6.09
N ASP A 287 -16.62 10.25 -5.82
CA ASP A 287 -16.16 10.87 -4.58
C ASP A 287 -16.93 10.29 -3.38
N THR A 288 -16.18 9.73 -2.42
CA THR A 288 -16.74 9.17 -1.19
C THR A 288 -16.48 10.13 -0.05
N ARG A 289 -17.54 10.61 0.61
CA ARG A 289 -17.45 11.43 1.83
C ARG A 289 -17.09 10.54 3.01
N LEU A 290 -16.07 10.92 3.79
CA LEU A 290 -15.55 10.16 4.92
C LEU A 290 -15.97 10.73 6.28
N SER A 291 -16.10 12.05 6.38
CA SER A 291 -16.51 12.72 7.62
C SER A 291 -17.91 13.31 7.51
N PHE A 292 -18.61 13.37 8.64
CA PHE A 292 -19.98 13.85 8.77
C PHE A 292 -20.09 14.70 10.05
N ALA A 293 -19.32 15.79 10.09
CA ALA A 293 -19.21 16.68 11.24
C ALA A 293 -20.21 17.85 11.14
N GLU A 294 -20.67 18.34 12.29
CA GLU A 294 -21.36 19.65 12.37
C GLU A 294 -20.35 20.84 12.38
N GLY A 295 -19.05 20.55 12.27
CA GLY A 295 -17.94 21.52 12.23
C GLY A 295 -16.92 21.18 11.14
N PHE A 296 -15.75 21.83 11.16
CA PHE A 296 -14.75 21.64 10.11
C PHE A 296 -13.92 20.36 10.26
N SER A 297 -13.80 19.61 9.16
CA SER A 297 -12.84 18.52 8.97
C SER A 297 -11.81 18.93 7.91
N ILE A 298 -10.57 19.22 8.34
CA ILE A 298 -9.51 19.83 7.50
C ILE A 298 -8.13 19.22 7.78
N ASN A 299 -7.09 19.70 7.09
CA ASN A 299 -5.70 19.26 7.24
C ASN A 299 -5.54 17.75 7.11
N VAL A 300 -5.95 17.24 5.94
CA VAL A 300 -5.98 15.81 5.63
C VAL A 300 -4.58 15.25 5.43
N SER A 301 -4.32 14.09 6.01
CA SER A 301 -3.16 13.23 5.75
C SER A 301 -3.64 11.89 5.21
N LEU A 302 -2.89 11.28 4.29
CA LEU A 302 -3.21 10.00 3.64
C LEU A 302 -1.99 9.09 3.66
N GLY A 303 -2.20 7.80 3.93
CA GLY A 303 -1.15 6.78 3.93
C GLY A 303 -1.69 5.44 3.43
N TRP A 304 -0.78 4.58 2.95
CA TRP A 304 -1.05 3.23 2.50
C TRP A 304 -0.30 2.23 3.38
N THR A 305 -0.99 1.22 3.91
CA THR A 305 -0.39 0.21 4.81
C THR A 305 0.21 -0.99 4.07
N GLY A 306 0.09 -1.04 2.74
CA GLY A 306 0.30 -2.27 1.97
C GLY A 306 -1.00 -3.04 1.69
N ALA A 307 -2.08 -2.76 2.43
CA ALA A 307 -3.37 -3.43 2.27
C ALA A 307 -4.59 -2.49 2.36
N GLU A 308 -4.47 -1.39 3.09
CA GLU A 308 -5.55 -0.44 3.36
C GLU A 308 -5.06 1.00 3.24
N PHE A 309 -5.97 1.90 2.87
CA PHE A 309 -5.72 3.33 3.02
C PHE A 309 -6.14 3.77 4.41
N ILE A 310 -5.34 4.67 4.99
CA ILE A 310 -5.68 5.40 6.20
C ILE A 310 -5.81 6.87 5.79
N VAL A 311 -6.90 7.52 6.18
CA VAL A 311 -7.08 8.96 6.03
C VAL A 311 -7.24 9.55 7.41
N ALA A 312 -6.39 10.50 7.79
CA ALA A 312 -6.47 11.21 9.07
C ALA A 312 -6.70 12.70 8.83
N TRP A 313 -7.41 13.37 9.73
CA TRP A 313 -7.73 14.79 9.64
C TRP A 313 -7.95 15.40 11.03
N GLN A 314 -7.91 16.73 11.10
CA GLN A 314 -8.37 17.45 12.29
C GLN A 314 -9.86 17.79 12.15
N ASP A 315 -10.60 17.65 13.24
CA ASP A 315 -12.06 17.67 13.24
C ASP A 315 -12.59 18.50 14.42
N GLU A 316 -13.48 19.45 14.14
CA GLU A 316 -14.04 20.38 15.14
C GLU A 316 -15.42 19.93 15.66
N ARG A 317 -15.88 18.70 15.38
CA ARG A 317 -17.26 18.26 15.73
C ARG A 317 -17.58 18.30 17.22
N GLU A 318 -16.57 18.39 18.09
CA GLU A 318 -16.72 18.48 19.55
C GLU A 318 -16.26 19.83 20.14
N GLY A 319 -16.08 20.86 19.29
CA GLY A 319 -15.81 22.25 19.67
C GLY A 319 -14.33 22.64 19.81
N LEU A 320 -13.43 21.69 20.10
CA LEU A 320 -11.99 21.83 19.90
C LEU A 320 -11.56 20.85 18.82
N PHE A 321 -10.50 21.19 18.07
CA PHE A 321 -9.95 20.25 17.10
C PHE A 321 -9.43 19.00 17.81
N ASP A 322 -9.92 17.85 17.38
CA ASP A 322 -9.36 16.55 17.68
C ASP A 322 -9.05 15.81 16.39
N LEU A 323 -8.12 14.85 16.45
CA LEU A 323 -7.75 14.07 15.29
C LEU A 323 -8.68 12.88 15.14
N TYR A 324 -9.14 12.66 13.92
CA TYR A 324 -9.93 11.49 13.54
C TYR A 324 -9.28 10.82 12.33
N ALA A 325 -9.56 9.52 12.18
CA ALA A 325 -9.13 8.77 11.01
C ALA A 325 -10.18 7.78 10.52
N GLN A 326 -10.07 7.40 9.25
CA GLN A 326 -10.89 6.40 8.58
C GLN A 326 -10.00 5.41 7.84
N ARG A 327 -10.25 4.11 8.09
CA ARG A 327 -9.68 3.02 7.30
C ARG A 327 -10.53 2.79 6.04
N LEU A 328 -9.87 2.49 4.93
CA LEU A 328 -10.50 2.16 3.66
C LEU A 328 -9.88 0.90 3.09
N THR A 329 -10.68 0.04 2.48
CA THR A 329 -10.20 -1.10 1.70
C THR A 329 -9.32 -0.64 0.55
N ILE A 330 -8.57 -1.55 -0.08
CA ILE A 330 -7.87 -1.28 -1.35
C ILE A 330 -8.79 -0.70 -2.43
N ASP A 331 -10.08 -1.05 -2.43
CA ASP A 331 -11.10 -0.50 -3.34
C ASP A 331 -11.78 0.79 -2.84
N GLY A 332 -11.24 1.45 -1.81
CA GLY A 332 -11.73 2.73 -1.31
C GLY A 332 -13.01 2.69 -0.47
N ALA A 333 -13.50 1.52 -0.08
CA ALA A 333 -14.69 1.39 0.76
C ALA A 333 -14.35 1.60 2.25
N PRO A 334 -15.14 2.39 3.01
CA PRO A 334 -14.93 2.56 4.46
C PRO A 334 -15.00 1.26 5.26
N ILE A 335 -13.99 1.04 6.11
CA ILE A 335 -13.93 -0.05 7.08
C ILE A 335 -14.28 0.52 8.46
N GLY A 336 -15.41 0.11 9.03
CA GLY A 336 -15.87 0.65 10.32
C GLY A 336 -16.28 2.13 10.24
N GLY A 337 -16.33 2.79 11.40
CA GLY A 337 -16.61 4.23 11.50
C GLY A 337 -15.33 5.06 11.72
N ASN A 338 -15.47 6.38 11.76
CA ASN A 338 -14.35 7.27 12.07
C ASN A 338 -13.82 6.96 13.48
N VAL A 339 -12.51 6.78 13.62
CA VAL A 339 -11.82 6.53 14.89
C VAL A 339 -11.24 7.84 15.40
N LYS A 340 -11.57 8.20 16.64
CA LYS A 340 -10.96 9.35 17.32
C LYS A 340 -9.57 8.97 17.82
N LEU A 341 -8.54 9.71 17.42
CA LEU A 341 -7.13 9.43 17.74
C LEU A 341 -6.63 10.21 18.95
N THR A 342 -7.12 11.43 19.17
CA THR A 342 -6.68 12.31 20.25
C THR A 342 -7.83 12.73 21.15
N GLN A 343 -7.52 13.34 22.29
CA GLN A 343 -8.49 14.01 23.14
C GLN A 343 -7.96 15.39 23.52
N ALA A 344 -8.58 16.44 22.99
CA ALA A 344 -8.22 17.82 23.25
C ALA A 344 -8.51 18.19 24.71
N ILE A 345 -7.58 18.89 25.34
CA ILE A 345 -7.71 19.44 26.69
C ILE A 345 -7.21 20.89 26.63
N ASN A 346 -8.12 21.86 26.81
CA ASN A 346 -7.91 23.31 26.73
C ASN A 346 -7.50 23.87 25.35
N VAL A 347 -6.69 23.15 24.58
CA VAL A 347 -6.20 23.52 23.25
C VAL A 347 -6.56 22.43 22.24
N GLY A 348 -6.70 22.82 20.97
CA GLY A 348 -6.99 21.89 19.87
C GLY A 348 -5.74 21.12 19.46
N ASN A 349 -5.95 19.93 18.90
CA ASN A 349 -4.95 19.09 18.24
C ASN A 349 -5.01 19.34 16.72
N GLU A 350 -3.92 19.85 16.14
CA GLU A 350 -3.93 20.32 14.75
C GLU A 350 -2.86 19.64 13.89
N ALA A 351 -3.03 19.78 12.57
CA ALA A 351 -2.07 19.40 11.52
C ALA A 351 -1.54 17.96 11.69
N PRO A 352 -2.40 16.94 11.66
CA PRO A 352 -1.95 15.55 11.74
C PRO A 352 -1.07 15.22 10.55
N GLN A 353 0.04 14.54 10.80
CA GLN A 353 0.79 13.80 9.80
C GLN A 353 0.94 12.37 10.27
N MET A 354 0.86 11.41 9.35
CA MET A 354 1.00 10.00 9.68
C MET A 354 1.89 9.27 8.70
N ALA A 355 2.52 8.23 9.20
CA ALA A 355 3.28 7.28 8.41
C ALA A 355 2.88 5.86 8.82
N PRO A 356 2.31 5.06 7.90
CA PRO A 356 2.19 3.63 8.09
C PRO A 356 3.58 2.97 8.07
N GLY A 357 3.84 2.10 9.04
CA GLY A 357 4.92 1.12 9.02
C GLY A 357 4.40 -0.29 8.74
N LEU A 358 5.28 -1.29 8.83
CA LEU A 358 4.91 -2.69 8.55
C LEU A 358 3.83 -3.24 9.49
N ALA A 359 3.88 -2.90 10.78
CA ALA A 359 2.95 -3.42 11.79
C ALA A 359 2.20 -2.33 12.56
N SER A 360 2.57 -1.07 12.39
CA SER A 360 2.07 0.05 13.19
C SER A 360 1.85 1.30 12.33
N ILE A 361 1.24 2.33 12.92
CA ILE A 361 1.05 3.65 12.30
C ILE A 361 1.53 4.70 13.30
N GLY A 362 2.51 5.51 12.90
CA GLY A 362 2.97 6.65 13.67
C GLY A 362 2.18 7.89 13.29
N VAL A 363 1.66 8.63 14.27
CA VAL A 363 0.93 9.89 14.06
C VAL A 363 1.61 11.00 14.86
N ALA A 364 2.01 12.06 14.16
CA ALA A 364 2.54 13.29 14.75
C ALA A 364 1.54 14.43 14.57
N TRP A 365 1.41 15.28 15.58
CA TRP A 365 0.49 16.42 15.52
C TRP A 365 0.95 17.58 16.40
N ALA A 366 0.35 18.75 16.18
CA ALA A 366 0.69 19.96 16.90
C ALA A 366 -0.52 20.47 17.71
N PRO A 367 -0.62 20.17 19.01
CA PRO A 367 -1.61 20.85 19.83
C PRO A 367 -1.13 22.25 20.16
N GLY A 368 -2.06 23.18 20.24
CA GLY A 368 -1.72 24.56 20.52
C GLY A 368 -2.85 25.56 20.37
N ASP A 369 -2.48 26.82 20.55
CA ASP A 369 -3.35 27.97 20.34
C ASP A 369 -2.64 29.03 19.51
N ALA A 370 -3.24 30.22 19.40
CA ALA A 370 -2.68 31.32 18.61
C ALA A 370 -1.27 31.78 19.05
N THR A 371 -0.78 31.35 20.22
CA THR A 371 0.48 31.81 20.82
C THR A 371 1.52 30.71 21.01
N GLN A 372 1.12 29.46 21.24
CA GLN A 372 2.04 28.35 21.52
C GLN A 372 1.54 27.03 20.95
N HIS A 373 2.45 26.31 20.28
CA HIS A 373 2.25 24.95 19.84
C HIS A 373 3.37 24.04 20.31
N PHE A 374 3.05 22.78 20.50
CA PHE A 374 3.99 21.73 20.85
C PHE A 374 3.84 20.54 19.90
N ILE A 375 4.83 19.66 19.83
CA ILE A 375 4.76 18.47 18.98
C ILE A 375 4.49 17.26 19.86
N GLN A 376 3.44 16.52 19.51
CA GLN A 376 3.10 15.22 20.08
C GLN A 376 3.27 14.13 19.04
N PHE A 377 3.53 12.91 19.51
CA PHE A 377 3.61 11.72 18.68
C PHE A 377 3.02 10.50 19.40
N GLN A 378 2.37 9.61 18.68
CA GLN A 378 1.85 8.35 19.21
C GLN A 378 1.87 7.26 18.15
N VAL A 379 2.11 6.02 18.60
CA VAL A 379 2.02 4.82 17.77
C VAL A 379 0.68 4.13 17.98
N PHE A 380 0.06 3.75 16.86
CA PHE A 380 -1.18 2.98 16.78
C PHE A 380 -0.91 1.64 16.07
N ASN A 381 -1.74 0.64 16.33
CA ASN A 381 -1.79 -0.56 15.50
C ASN A 381 -2.44 -0.23 14.14
N GLN A 382 -2.31 -1.11 13.15
CA GLN A 382 -2.93 -0.92 11.82
C GLN A 382 -4.46 -0.76 11.87
N ASP A 383 -5.12 -1.27 12.93
CA ASP A 383 -6.55 -1.08 13.15
C ASP A 383 -6.92 0.27 13.83
N LEU A 384 -5.94 1.16 14.02
CA LEU A 384 -6.03 2.45 14.70
C LEU A 384 -6.25 2.37 16.22
N SER A 385 -6.11 1.20 16.84
CA SER A 385 -6.07 1.11 18.30
C SER A 385 -4.74 1.64 18.85
N PRO A 386 -4.73 2.36 19.99
CA PRO A 386 -3.48 2.85 20.60
C PRO A 386 -2.52 1.69 20.91
N ARG A 387 -1.28 1.78 20.43
CA ARG A 387 -0.20 0.83 20.71
C ARG A 387 0.73 1.36 21.79
N SER A 388 1.03 2.65 21.75
CA SER A 388 1.81 3.36 22.76
C SER A 388 0.95 4.41 23.48
N GLN A 389 1.52 5.01 24.53
CA GLN A 389 1.04 6.31 25.02
C GLN A 389 1.53 7.44 24.09
N ALA A 390 0.84 8.58 24.11
CA ALA A 390 1.32 9.79 23.46
C ALA A 390 2.58 10.32 24.15
N VAL A 391 3.54 10.77 23.35
CA VAL A 391 4.83 11.30 23.78
C VAL A 391 4.97 12.76 23.34
N SER A 392 5.31 13.63 24.28
CA SER A 392 5.63 15.02 24.00
C SER A 392 7.06 15.14 23.50
N LEU A 393 7.23 15.58 22.25
CA LEU A 393 8.55 15.81 21.63
C LEU A 393 9.06 17.23 21.86
N THR A 394 8.22 18.13 22.37
CA THR A 394 8.63 19.46 22.80
C THR A 394 8.09 19.78 24.19
N ASP A 395 8.71 20.76 24.85
CA ASP A 395 8.43 21.16 26.23
C ASP A 395 7.47 22.37 26.34
N GLY A 396 6.97 22.87 25.19
CA GLY A 396 6.10 24.04 25.12
C GLY A 396 6.78 25.37 25.44
N THR A 397 8.11 25.41 25.56
CA THR A 397 8.85 26.66 25.83
C THR A 397 9.00 27.54 24.59
N SER A 398 8.71 26.99 23.41
CA SER A 398 8.79 27.64 22.10
C SER A 398 7.68 27.15 21.17
N ASP A 399 7.39 27.90 20.12
CA ASP A 399 6.31 27.66 19.14
C ASP A 399 6.75 26.68 18.04
N SER A 400 6.57 25.38 18.30
CA SER A 400 6.91 24.28 17.40
C SER A 400 5.68 23.82 16.61
N VAL A 401 5.77 23.80 15.27
CA VAL A 401 4.61 23.63 14.39
C VAL A 401 4.91 22.76 13.16
N TYR A 402 3.84 22.32 12.48
CA TYR A 402 3.87 21.58 11.22
C TYR A 402 4.84 20.38 11.27
N PRO A 403 4.55 19.38 12.12
CA PRO A 403 5.34 18.16 12.12
C PRO A 403 5.17 17.45 10.77
N THR A 404 6.16 16.63 10.43
CA THR A 404 6.11 15.59 9.39
C THR A 404 6.68 14.32 9.99
N VAL A 405 6.21 13.17 9.52
CA VAL A 405 6.67 11.86 10.01
C VAL A 405 6.83 10.91 8.84
N VAL A 406 7.89 10.11 8.89
CA VAL A 406 8.10 8.96 8.01
C VAL A 406 8.45 7.73 8.85
N TRP A 407 8.06 6.56 8.37
CA TRP A 407 8.53 5.29 8.92
C TRP A 407 9.77 4.85 8.15
N ASN A 408 10.80 4.43 8.88
CA ASN A 408 12.11 4.08 8.33
C ASN A 408 12.60 2.79 9.02
N GLN A 409 12.35 1.65 8.39
CA GLN A 409 12.63 0.27 8.84
C GLN A 409 11.95 -0.20 10.12
N ASP A 410 12.27 0.37 11.27
CA ASP A 410 11.83 -0.10 12.59
C ASP A 410 11.46 1.06 13.53
N ARG A 411 11.46 2.28 12.98
CA ARG A 411 11.27 3.52 13.75
C ARG A 411 10.60 4.60 12.93
N TYR A 412 10.08 5.58 13.65
CA TYR A 412 9.50 6.80 13.12
C TYR A 412 10.49 7.94 13.26
N VAL A 413 10.70 8.67 12.17
CA VAL A 413 11.48 9.91 12.16
C VAL A 413 10.49 11.07 12.05
N ILE A 414 10.51 11.94 13.04
CA ILE A 414 9.63 13.11 13.12
C ILE A 414 10.47 14.36 12.98
N ALA A 415 10.07 15.28 12.09
CA ALA A 415 10.67 16.60 11.96
C ALA A 415 9.61 17.69 12.03
N TRP A 416 9.99 18.87 12.51
CA TRP A 416 9.15 20.06 12.62
C TRP A 416 10.03 21.31 12.53
N TYR A 417 9.43 22.50 12.48
CA TYR A 417 10.19 23.73 12.64
C TYR A 417 9.67 24.55 13.83
N ASP A 418 10.57 25.32 14.44
CA ASP A 418 10.22 26.20 15.55
C ASP A 418 10.31 27.67 15.14
N LYS A 419 9.24 28.43 15.38
CA LYS A 419 9.16 29.84 14.99
C LYS A 419 9.94 30.78 15.90
N THR A 420 10.24 30.34 17.13
CA THR A 420 10.66 31.20 18.25
C THR A 420 11.95 30.76 18.94
N LYS A 421 12.31 29.48 18.83
CA LYS A 421 13.55 28.92 19.37
C LYS A 421 14.77 29.51 18.65
N ASN A 422 15.92 29.47 19.33
CA ASN A 422 17.18 29.93 18.77
C ASN A 422 18.17 28.74 18.72
N PRO A 423 18.63 28.31 17.53
CA PRO A 423 18.28 28.84 16.20
C PRO A 423 16.83 28.54 15.78
N LYS A 424 16.28 29.30 14.82
CA LYS A 424 14.96 29.05 14.20
C LYS A 424 15.11 27.99 13.11
N ALA A 425 15.37 26.76 13.53
CA ALA A 425 15.78 25.66 12.67
C ALA A 425 14.66 24.64 12.44
N ILE A 426 14.97 23.65 11.60
CA ILE A 426 14.27 22.36 11.62
C ILE A 426 14.79 21.57 12.83
N TYR A 427 13.87 20.96 13.57
CA TYR A 427 14.16 20.05 14.67
C TYR A 427 13.62 18.67 14.34
N GLY A 428 14.19 17.64 14.95
CA GLY A 428 13.68 16.28 14.80
C GLY A 428 14.01 15.38 15.96
N ALA A 429 13.29 14.27 16.01
CA ALA A 429 13.41 13.20 16.98
C ALA A 429 13.13 11.85 16.29
N VAL A 430 13.54 10.77 16.94
CA VAL A 430 13.30 9.40 16.47
C VAL A 430 12.62 8.61 17.57
N VAL A 431 11.57 7.89 17.22
CA VAL A 431 10.74 7.10 18.15
C VAL A 431 10.56 5.70 17.59
N ASP A 432 10.72 4.66 18.41
CA ASP A 432 10.48 3.27 17.98
C ASP A 432 8.98 2.93 17.91
N GLU A 433 8.66 1.71 17.48
CA GLU A 433 7.27 1.22 17.36
C GLU A 433 6.55 0.98 18.70
N ASP A 434 7.26 1.06 19.82
CA ASP A 434 6.68 0.95 21.17
C ASP A 434 6.50 2.34 21.83
N GLY A 435 6.90 3.40 21.14
CA GLY A 435 6.79 4.79 21.60
C GLY A 435 7.98 5.28 22.43
N ASN A 436 9.11 4.58 22.45
CA ASN A 436 10.31 5.05 23.14
C ASN A 436 11.10 6.01 22.24
N VAL A 437 11.51 7.14 22.80
CA VAL A 437 12.34 8.13 22.09
C VAL A 437 13.78 7.63 21.99
N LEU A 438 14.19 7.18 20.80
CA LEU A 438 15.53 6.71 20.49
C LEU A 438 16.53 7.87 20.34
N VAL A 439 16.10 8.94 19.67
CA VAL A 439 16.89 10.17 19.50
C VAL A 439 16.11 11.34 20.06
N GLN A 440 16.67 11.97 21.08
CA GLN A 440 16.06 13.13 21.72
C GLN A 440 15.95 14.32 20.76
N PRO A 441 14.91 15.17 20.91
CA PRO A 441 14.69 16.36 20.09
C PRO A 441 15.96 17.21 19.95
N LYS A 442 16.44 17.39 18.71
CA LYS A 442 17.62 18.22 18.41
C LYS A 442 17.44 19.01 17.12
N ALA A 443 18.23 20.08 16.95
CA ALA A 443 18.25 20.84 15.70
C ALA A 443 18.90 20.00 14.59
N LEU A 444 18.26 19.95 13.43
CA LEU A 444 18.73 19.28 12.21
C LEU A 444 19.43 20.25 11.26
N THR A 445 19.01 21.51 11.27
CA THR A 445 19.58 22.58 10.45
C THR A 445 20.18 23.68 11.31
N ASN A 446 21.04 24.52 10.73
CA ASN A 446 21.62 25.67 11.42
C ASN A 446 21.63 26.91 10.52
N PRO A 447 20.51 27.66 10.45
CA PRO A 447 20.41 28.88 9.65
C PRO A 447 21.09 30.11 10.28
N GLY A 448 21.73 29.98 11.47
CA GLY A 448 22.27 31.13 12.18
C GLY A 448 21.18 32.11 12.62
N SER A 449 21.26 33.37 12.18
CA SER A 449 20.23 34.40 12.46
C SER A 449 18.98 34.30 11.58
N PHE A 450 19.01 33.40 10.61
CA PHE A 450 17.97 33.14 9.63
C PHE A 450 17.03 32.03 10.11
N ARG A 451 16.18 31.50 9.24
CA ARG A 451 15.05 30.62 9.56
C ARG A 451 14.98 29.48 8.56
N SER A 452 14.93 28.27 9.08
CA SER A 452 14.54 27.07 8.33
C SER A 452 13.07 26.74 8.63
N ARG A 453 12.28 26.33 7.63
CA ARG A 453 10.84 26.03 7.73
C ARG A 453 10.41 24.91 6.79
N TYR A 454 9.19 24.42 7.01
CA TYR A 454 8.46 23.51 6.12
C TYR A 454 9.28 22.26 5.74
N PRO A 455 9.66 21.42 6.73
CA PRO A 455 10.38 20.19 6.44
C PRO A 455 9.46 19.17 5.78
N THR A 456 9.98 18.44 4.81
CA THR A 456 9.46 17.15 4.36
C THR A 456 10.57 16.13 4.49
N LEU A 457 10.21 14.91 4.90
CA LEU A 457 11.13 13.80 5.02
C LEU A 457 10.84 12.76 3.93
N LYS A 458 11.88 12.08 3.49
CA LYS A 458 11.76 10.86 2.70
C LYS A 458 12.63 9.78 3.31
N ALA A 459 12.01 8.68 3.74
CA ALA A 459 12.68 7.50 4.24
C ALA A 459 13.34 6.71 3.11
N LEU A 460 14.55 6.20 3.38
CA LEU A 460 15.37 5.42 2.45
C LEU A 460 15.71 4.03 3.01
N GLY A 461 15.39 3.75 4.27
CA GLY A 461 15.69 2.50 4.95
C GLY A 461 16.71 2.71 6.05
N ASP A 462 17.96 2.99 5.69
CA ASP A 462 19.09 3.25 6.60
C ASP A 462 19.19 4.73 7.03
N ARG A 463 18.64 5.65 6.23
CA ARG A 463 18.79 7.10 6.37
C ARG A 463 17.52 7.82 5.94
N VAL A 464 17.48 9.13 6.15
CA VAL A 464 16.39 9.98 5.67
C VAL A 464 16.92 11.18 4.90
N LEU A 465 16.24 11.51 3.80
CA LEU A 465 16.41 12.75 3.09
C LEU A 465 15.47 13.80 3.69
N LEU A 466 16.05 14.90 4.18
CA LEU A 466 15.32 16.09 4.62
C LEU A 466 15.33 17.13 3.49
N VAL A 467 14.16 17.59 3.07
CA VAL A 467 14.01 18.76 2.20
C VAL A 467 13.26 19.85 2.96
N TYR A 468 13.75 21.08 2.93
CA TYR A 468 13.20 22.18 3.74
C TYR A 468 13.46 23.54 3.08
N ALA A 469 12.77 24.57 3.54
CA ALA A 469 12.96 25.94 3.08
C ALA A 469 13.84 26.73 4.07
N ASP A 470 14.74 27.58 3.59
CA ASP A 470 15.66 28.38 4.42
C ASP A 470 15.85 29.80 3.86
N ASP A 471 15.80 30.85 4.70
CA ASP A 471 16.01 32.24 4.27
C ASP A 471 17.46 32.73 4.41
N ARG A 472 18.44 31.83 4.63
CA ARG A 472 19.84 32.20 4.90
C ARG A 472 20.59 32.91 3.78
N ASP A 473 20.24 32.69 2.52
CA ASP A 473 20.93 33.36 1.41
C ASP A 473 20.49 34.81 1.21
N GLN A 474 19.43 35.24 1.91
CA GLN A 474 18.90 36.60 1.84
C GLN A 474 18.50 37.02 0.41
N ASN A 475 17.95 36.08 -0.35
CA ASN A 475 17.56 36.26 -1.75
C ASN A 475 16.09 36.70 -1.91
N ASP A 476 15.65 37.63 -1.05
CA ASP A 476 14.27 38.16 -1.02
C ASP A 476 13.19 37.12 -0.68
N GLY A 477 13.54 36.02 0.00
CA GLY A 477 12.63 34.96 0.42
C GLY A 477 13.35 33.72 0.93
N TYR A 478 12.63 32.59 1.02
CA TYR A 478 13.19 31.28 1.33
C TYR A 478 13.65 30.53 0.07
N GLU A 479 14.73 29.76 0.17
CA GLU A 479 15.15 28.78 -0.83
C GLU A 479 15.02 27.35 -0.31
N LEU A 480 14.84 26.38 -1.21
CA LEU A 480 14.82 24.98 -0.82
C LEU A 480 16.23 24.43 -0.67
N TYR A 481 16.39 23.57 0.32
CA TYR A 481 17.60 22.85 0.66
C TYR A 481 17.29 21.38 0.89
N ALA A 482 18.28 20.53 0.63
CA ALA A 482 18.25 19.10 0.86
C ALA A 482 19.44 18.68 1.73
N LEU A 483 19.20 17.77 2.68
CA LEU A 483 20.20 17.26 3.61
C LEU A 483 19.95 15.79 3.89
N MET A 484 21.00 14.99 3.78
CA MET A 484 20.97 13.58 4.16
C MET A 484 21.29 13.42 5.64
N LEU A 485 20.46 12.64 6.35
CA LEU A 485 20.58 12.39 7.78
C LEU A 485 20.64 10.90 8.07
N ASN A 486 21.61 10.47 8.88
CA ASN A 486 21.70 9.10 9.39
C ASN A 486 20.57 8.79 10.39
N GLN A 487 20.47 7.52 10.83
CA GLN A 487 19.49 7.09 11.85
C GLN A 487 19.54 7.87 13.16
N ASP A 488 20.71 8.40 13.55
CA ASP A 488 20.88 9.23 14.75
C ASP A 488 20.54 10.71 14.50
N LEU A 489 20.05 11.04 13.30
CA LEU A 489 19.78 12.38 12.77
C LEU A 489 21.03 13.28 12.68
N SER A 490 22.22 12.71 12.56
CA SER A 490 23.43 13.45 12.16
C SER A 490 23.50 13.60 10.64
N PRO A 491 23.98 14.74 10.11
CA PRO A 491 24.25 14.89 8.68
C PRO A 491 25.26 13.86 8.18
N SER A 492 24.94 13.15 7.10
CA SER A 492 25.85 12.21 6.44
C SER A 492 26.62 12.82 5.26
N GLY A 493 26.27 14.03 4.86
CA GLY A 493 26.90 14.76 3.76
C GLY A 493 26.71 16.28 3.87
N SER A 494 27.09 17.00 2.82
CA SER A 494 26.87 18.45 2.74
C SER A 494 25.43 18.78 2.36
N GLU A 495 24.90 19.84 2.96
CA GLU A 495 23.63 20.43 2.55
C GLU A 495 23.69 20.90 1.09
N GLN A 496 22.68 20.54 0.31
CA GLN A 496 22.53 20.91 -1.09
C GLN A 496 21.47 22.00 -1.23
N ARG A 497 21.80 23.08 -1.92
CA ARG A 497 20.83 24.12 -2.28
C ARG A 497 20.06 23.71 -3.54
N VAL A 498 18.74 23.65 -3.45
CA VAL A 498 17.86 23.13 -4.51
C VAL A 498 17.30 24.25 -5.39
N THR A 499 16.89 25.38 -4.80
CA THR A 499 16.37 26.53 -5.57
C THR A 499 17.27 27.76 -5.46
N PHE A 500 17.24 28.58 -6.52
CA PHE A 500 18.13 29.73 -6.68
C PHE A 500 17.41 31.03 -7.07
N ALA A 501 16.12 30.93 -7.40
CA ALA A 501 15.33 32.08 -7.79
C ALA A 501 15.05 32.99 -6.59
N LYS A 502 14.88 34.29 -6.86
CA LYS A 502 14.44 35.25 -5.85
C LYS A 502 13.04 34.92 -5.36
N ARG A 503 12.73 35.32 -4.12
CA ARG A 503 11.44 35.12 -3.43
C ARG A 503 11.26 33.69 -2.92
N ASP A 504 10.11 33.46 -2.30
CA ASP A 504 9.83 32.23 -1.57
C ASP A 504 9.75 31.01 -2.50
N SER A 505 10.59 30.02 -2.22
CA SER A 505 10.39 28.60 -2.53
C SER A 505 10.06 27.87 -1.22
N ILE A 506 8.81 27.44 -1.03
CA ILE A 506 8.34 26.88 0.24
C ILE A 506 7.35 25.73 0.05
N TYR A 507 7.02 25.05 1.16
CA TYR A 507 6.13 23.88 1.21
C TYR A 507 6.59 22.73 0.28
N PRO A 508 7.85 22.27 0.37
CA PRO A 508 8.29 21.14 -0.43
C PRO A 508 7.53 19.86 -0.04
N ILE A 509 7.16 19.05 -1.04
CA ILE A 509 6.65 17.69 -0.91
C ILE A 509 7.55 16.82 -1.79
N ALA A 510 8.14 15.77 -1.21
CA ALA A 510 9.10 14.91 -1.89
C ALA A 510 8.57 13.48 -2.07
N THR A 511 8.85 12.87 -3.23
CA THR A 511 8.61 11.44 -3.49
C THR A 511 9.73 10.88 -4.36
N PHE A 512 9.90 9.56 -4.36
CA PHE A 512 10.78 8.88 -5.32
C PHE A 512 10.35 9.15 -6.77
N GLY A 513 11.26 8.88 -7.69
CA GLY A 513 11.18 9.14 -9.11
C GLY A 513 11.88 8.06 -9.92
N PRO A 514 12.11 8.30 -11.22
CA PRO A 514 12.89 7.38 -12.05
C PRO A 514 14.35 7.33 -11.58
N ASP A 515 15.02 6.19 -11.75
CA ASP A 515 16.46 6.04 -11.49
C ASP A 515 16.86 6.44 -10.05
N GLY A 516 16.07 6.03 -9.05
CA GLY A 516 16.29 6.39 -7.63
C GLY A 516 16.13 7.88 -7.31
N ASN A 517 15.85 8.75 -8.29
CA ASN A 517 15.76 10.20 -8.10
C ASN A 517 14.63 10.60 -7.15
N VAL A 518 14.66 11.83 -6.65
CA VAL A 518 13.59 12.38 -5.81
C VAL A 518 12.94 13.57 -6.49
N GLY A 519 11.65 13.47 -6.80
CA GLY A 519 10.83 14.58 -7.27
C GLY A 519 10.37 15.47 -6.12
N ILE A 520 10.35 16.78 -6.34
CA ILE A 520 9.96 17.79 -5.34
C ILE A 520 8.90 18.72 -5.95
N LEU A 521 7.71 18.71 -5.37
CA LEU A 521 6.64 19.67 -5.64
C LEU A 521 6.68 20.78 -4.59
N PHE A 522 6.58 22.04 -4.99
CA PHE A 522 6.68 23.16 -4.05
C PHE A 522 5.99 24.41 -4.58
N ARG A 523 5.73 25.38 -3.70
CA ARG A 523 5.32 26.73 -4.10
C ARG A 523 6.55 27.56 -4.41
N ASP A 524 6.55 28.27 -5.53
CA ASP A 524 7.61 29.21 -5.90
C ASP A 524 7.01 30.55 -6.37
N ASP A 525 7.57 31.64 -5.89
CA ASP A 525 7.10 33.00 -6.11
C ASP A 525 7.97 33.78 -7.14
N ARG A 526 8.92 33.11 -7.82
CA ARG A 526 9.93 33.69 -8.73
C ARG A 526 9.37 34.59 -9.84
N GLU A 527 8.12 34.39 -10.24
CA GLU A 527 7.49 35.09 -11.37
C GLU A 527 6.67 36.32 -10.94
N GLY A 528 6.72 36.71 -9.67
CA GLY A 528 5.85 37.78 -9.18
C GLY A 528 4.61 37.27 -8.43
N GLN A 529 4.25 36.01 -8.66
CA GLN A 529 2.99 35.36 -8.29
C GLN A 529 3.25 34.00 -7.63
N GLN A 530 2.30 33.52 -6.83
CA GLN A 530 2.42 32.26 -6.09
C GLN A 530 1.96 31.09 -6.96
N HIS A 531 2.92 30.35 -7.51
CA HIS A 531 2.65 29.21 -8.39
C HIS A 531 3.25 27.93 -7.83
N VAL A 532 2.77 26.80 -8.34
CA VAL A 532 3.33 25.49 -7.99
C VAL A 532 4.32 25.05 -9.06
N PHE A 533 5.49 24.62 -8.60
CA PHE A 533 6.60 24.18 -9.43
C PHE A 533 7.05 22.77 -9.04
N PHE A 534 7.69 22.10 -9.99
CA PHE A 534 8.28 20.78 -9.82
C PHE A 534 9.77 20.81 -10.14
N THR A 535 10.58 20.16 -9.32
CA THR A 535 12.01 19.94 -9.56
C THR A 535 12.43 18.55 -9.09
N ARG A 536 13.71 18.20 -9.26
CA ARG A 536 14.23 16.86 -8.94
C ARG A 536 15.63 16.92 -8.34
N LEU A 537 15.92 15.97 -7.48
CA LEU A 537 17.26 15.62 -7.04
C LEU A 537 17.71 14.33 -7.73
N GLY A 538 18.91 14.37 -8.29
CA GLY A 538 19.63 13.26 -8.89
C GLY A 538 20.21 12.35 -7.83
N CYS A 539 19.95 11.04 -7.92
CA CYS A 539 20.59 10.03 -7.09
C CYS A 539 22.04 9.78 -7.57
N ILE A 540 22.96 9.59 -6.63
CA ILE A 540 24.34 9.16 -6.87
C ILE A 540 24.74 8.12 -5.83
N VAL A 541 25.01 6.88 -6.26
CA VAL A 541 25.69 5.84 -5.46
C VAL A 541 27.22 6.05 -5.55
N PRO A 542 27.99 5.84 -4.46
CA PRO A 542 29.46 5.97 -4.42
C PRO A 542 30.26 5.11 -5.41
#